data_AF-A0A1B9AQJ3-F1
#
_entry.id   AF-A0A1B9AQJ3-F1
#
_cell.length_a   1.000
_cell.length_b   1.000
_cell.length_c   1.000
_cell.angle_alpha   90.00
_cell.angle_beta   90.00
_cell.angle_gamma   90.00
#
_symmetry.space_group_name_H-M   'P 1'
#
loop_
_entity.id
_entity.type
_entity.pdbx_description
1 polymer ?
#
loop_
_entity_poly.entity_id
_entity_poly.type
_entity_poly.pdbx_seq_one_letter_code
_entity_poly.pdbx_strand_id
1 'polypeptide(L)' 'MQFLFYLFVLSIAFTVGMTISYLIVFFLFGLTPGNTSIMLLAMCWVMMLKFNPVWKELWDKWTKK' A
#
# COMPACT_ATOMS: atom_id res chain seq x y z
N MET A 1 -5.19 9.28 -20.48
CA MET A 1 -4.16 9.56 -19.46
C MET A 1 -4.75 9.72 -18.05
N GLN A 2 -5.84 10.46 -17.83
CA GLN A 2 -6.46 10.64 -16.50
C GLN A 2 -6.85 9.33 -15.81
N PHE A 3 -7.38 8.35 -16.55
CA PHE A 3 -7.77 7.05 -15.98
C PHE A 3 -6.61 6.28 -15.31
N LEU A 4 -5.43 6.26 -15.95
CA LEU A 4 -4.23 5.61 -15.39
C LEU A 4 -3.76 6.31 -14.11
N PHE A 5 -3.85 7.64 -14.06
CA PHE A 5 -3.53 8.40 -12.87
C PHE A 5 -4.45 8.03 -11.69
N TYR A 6 -5.76 7.91 -11.92
CA TYR A 6 -6.69 7.46 -10.88
C TYR A 6 -6.40 6.03 -10.40
N LEU A 7 -6.00 5.13 -11.30
CA LEU A 7 -5.57 3.78 -10.91
C LEU A 7 -4.32 3.79 -10.02
N PHE A 8 -3.36 4.68 -10.30
CA PHE A 8 -2.18 4.84 -9.45
C PHE A 8 -2.52 5.40 -8.07
N VAL A 9 -3.40 6.39 -7.99
CA VAL A 9 -3.87 6.93 -6.70
C VAL A 9 -4.67 5.87 -5.93
N LEU A 10 -5.56 5.13 -6.62
CA LEU A 10 -6.31 4.03 -6.03
C LEU A 10 -5.37 2.94 -5.50
N SER A 11 -4.32 2.58 -6.24
CA SER A 11 -3.32 1.62 -5.80
C SER A 11 -2.61 2.05 -4.51
N ILE A 12 -2.25 3.33 -4.39
CA ILE A 12 -1.63 3.87 -3.17
C ILE A 12 -2.63 3.78 -2.00
N ALA A 13 -3.85 4.27 -2.20
CA ALA A 13 -4.90 4.25 -1.17
C ALA A 13 -5.24 2.82 -0.74
N PHE A 14 -5.29 1.88 -1.67
CA PHE A 14 -5.56 0.47 -1.40
C PHE A 14 -4.45 -0.17 -0.57
N THR A 15 -3.17 0.04 -0.93
CA THR A 15 -2.04 -0.51 -0.16
C THR A 15 -2.01 0.03 1.28
N VAL A 16 -2.26 1.33 1.46
CA VAL A 16 -2.36 1.93 2.80
C VAL A 16 -3.57 1.40 3.55
N GLY A 17 -4.74 1.36 2.92
CA GLY A 17 -5.98 0.86 3.51
C GLY A 17 -5.87 -0.60 3.95
N MET A 18 -5.22 -1.45 3.14
CA MET A 18 -4.93 -2.84 3.49
C MET A 18 -4.03 -2.93 4.71
N THR A 19 -3.00 -2.08 4.82
CA THR A 19 -2.10 -2.05 5.98
C THR A 19 -2.84 -1.70 7.27
N ILE A 20 -3.68 -0.67 7.22
CA ILE A 20 -4.48 -0.24 8.37
C ILE A 20 -5.50 -1.31 8.74
N SER A 21 -6.25 -1.82 7.75
CA SER A 21 -7.27 -2.85 7.95
C SER A 21 -6.67 -4.13 8.52
N TYR A 22 -5.49 -4.52 8.04
CA TYR A 22 -4.74 -5.65 8.57
C TYR A 22 -4.48 -5.48 10.06
N LEU A 23 -3.85 -4.37 10.48
CA LEU A 23 -3.56 -4.11 11.89
C LEU A 23 -4.83 -4.10 12.73
N ILE A 24 -5.89 -3.44 12.26
CA ILE A 24 -7.16 -3.35 12.97
C ILE A 24 -7.79 -4.74 13.16
N VAL A 25 -7.86 -5.57 12.11
CA VAL A 25 -8.48 -6.89 12.18
C VAL A 25 -7.71 -7.81 13.14
N PHE A 26 -6.39 -7.89 13.03
CA PHE A 26 -5.61 -8.75 13.91
C PHE A 26 -5.66 -8.28 15.38
N PHE A 27 -5.70 -6.97 15.61
CA PHE A 27 -5.79 -6.39 16.95
C PHE A 27 -7.19 -6.57 17.57
N LEU A 28 -8.26 -6.26 16.82
CA LEU A 28 -9.64 -6.32 17.32
C LEU A 28 -10.12 -7.76 17.56
N PHE A 29 -9.71 -8.70 16.70
CA PHE A 29 -10.15 -10.10 16.80
C PHE A 29 -9.15 -10.99 17.55
N GLY A 30 -8.05 -10.42 18.07
CA GLY A 30 -7.03 -11.18 18.82
C GLY A 30 -6.37 -12.29 18.00
N LEU A 31 -6.37 -12.16 16.67
CA LEU A 31 -5.82 -13.16 15.77
C LEU A 31 -4.31 -12.98 15.64
N THR A 32 -3.57 -14.07 15.49
CA THR A 32 -2.17 -14.01 15.11
C THR A 32 -2.05 -13.91 13.58
N PRO A 33 -1.31 -12.91 13.06
CA PRO A 33 -1.07 -12.78 11.64
C PRO A 33 -0.32 -14.00 11.11
N GLY A 34 -0.96 -14.74 10.19
CA GLY A 34 -0.33 -15.88 9.52
C GLY A 34 0.73 -15.42 8.51
N ASN A 35 1.77 -16.23 8.31
CA ASN A 35 2.90 -15.91 7.42
C ASN A 35 2.47 -15.52 5.99
N THR A 36 1.43 -16.17 5.45
CA THR A 36 0.87 -15.86 4.13
C THR A 36 0.34 -14.44 4.03
N SER A 37 -0.34 -13.98 5.09
CA SER A 37 -0.98 -12.68 5.15
C SER A 37 0.05 -11.54 5.26
N ILE A 38 1.14 -11.77 6.00
CA ILE A 38 2.29 -10.85 6.08
C ILE A 38 2.99 -10.76 4.72
N MET A 39 3.23 -11.90 4.09
CA MET A 39 3.88 -11.97 2.78
C MET A 39 3.06 -11.24 1.70
N LEU A 40 1.73 -11.41 1.72
CA LEU A 40 0.83 -10.71 0.79
C LEU A 40 0.91 -9.19 0.97
N LEU A 41 0.88 -8.72 2.22
CA LEU A 41 0.98 -7.30 2.55
C LEU A 41 2.32 -6.71 2.07
N ALA A 42 3.42 -7.42 2.31
CA ALA A 42 4.74 -7.01 1.85
C ALA A 42 4.81 -6.95 0.31
N MET A 43 4.22 -7.91 -0.40
CA MET A 43 4.14 -7.88 -1.87
C MET A 43 3.33 -6.69 -2.38
N CYS A 44 2.19 -6.36 -1.76
CA CYS A 44 1.39 -5.18 -2.11
C CYS A 44 2.20 -3.89 -1.98
N TRP A 45 3.02 -3.76 -0.93
CA TRP A 45 3.94 -2.63 -0.77
C TRP A 45 5.02 -2.62 -1.84
N VAL A 46 5.69 -3.74 -2.09
CA VAL A 46 6.75 -3.81 -3.12
C VAL A 46 6.20 -3.43 -4.50
N MET A 47 5.02 -3.92 -4.86
CA MET A 47 4.40 -3.57 -6.13
C MET A 47 4.06 -2.08 -6.23
N MET A 48 3.48 -1.51 -5.17
CA MET A 48 3.16 -0.08 -5.11
C MET A 48 4.43 0.77 -5.24
N LEU A 49 5.48 0.46 -4.46
CA LEU A 49 6.72 1.23 -4.47
C LEU A 49 7.50 1.13 -5.78
N LYS A 50 7.51 -0.04 -6.44
CA LYS A 50 8.31 -0.26 -7.67
C LYS A 50 7.59 0.15 -8.95
N PHE A 51 6.29 -0.07 -9.04
CA PHE A 51 5.55 0.07 -10.31
C PHE A 51 4.65 1.31 -10.37
N ASN A 52 4.49 2.05 -9.27
CA ASN A 52 3.66 3.24 -9.25
C ASN A 52 4.51 4.52 -9.41
N PRO A 53 4.53 5.14 -10.60
CA PRO A 53 5.34 6.35 -10.84
C PRO A 53 4.81 7.55 -10.04
N VAL A 54 3.50 7.60 -9.76
CA VAL A 54 2.87 8.68 -8.98
C VAL A 54 3.33 8.64 -7.53
N TRP A 55 3.46 7.45 -6.95
CA TRP A 55 4.03 7.31 -5.60
C TRP A 55 5.43 7.93 -5.53
N LYS A 56 6.30 7.59 -6.47
CA LYS A 56 7.67 8.12 -6.50
C LYS A 56 7.69 9.64 -6.59
N GLU A 57 6.89 10.21 -7.49
CA GLU A 57 6.80 11.66 -7.64
C GLU A 57 6.29 12.36 -6.36
N LEU A 58 5.29 11.77 -5.69
CA LEU A 58 4.78 12.28 -4.42
C LEU A 58 5.82 12.17 -3.31
N TRP A 59 6.58 11.09 -3.27
CA TRP A 59 7.63 10.87 -2.28
C TRP A 59 8.81 11.82 -2.46
N ASP A 60 9.24 12.05 -3.70
CA ASP A 60 10.32 12.98 -4.03
C ASP A 60 9.92 14.41 -3.63
N LYS A 61 8.69 14.84 -3.97
CA LYS A 61 8.11 16.13 -3.52
C LYS A 61 8.05 16.26 -2.00
N TRP A 62 7.66 15.20 -1.29
CA TRP A 62 7.59 15.19 0.17
C TRP A 62 8.97 15.29 0.81
N THR A 63 9.94 14.56 0.27
CA THR A 63 11.32 14.51 0.80
C THR A 63 12.22 15.62 0.26
N LYS A 64 11.69 16.51 -0.59
CA LYS A 64 12.42 17.59 -1.27
C LYS A 64 13.65 17.08 -2.05
N LYS A 65 13.55 15.87 -2.58
CA LYS A 65 14.52 15.28 -3.51
C LYS A 65 14.02 15.45 -4.93
#